data_AF-A0A212RR17-F1
#
_entry.id   AF-A0A212RR17-F1
#
_cell.length_a   1.000
_cell.length_b   1.000
_cell.length_c   1.000
_cell.angle_alpha   90.00
_cell.angle_beta   90.00
_cell.angle_gamma   90.00
#
_symmetry.space_group_name_H-M   'P 1'
#
loop_
_entity.id
_entity.type
_entity.pdbx_description
1 polymer ?
#
loop_
_entity_poly.entity_id
_entity_poly.type
_entity_poly.pdbx_seq_one_letter_code
_entity_poly.pdbx_strand_id
1 'polypeptide(L)'
;MRERHRSLERLLRVKNQLQQMDEAKLEEIRRRKTAAEAEKQQLLKMLGDATNNDPLILGLACRHLVRSERIERELLIEEQAQKAELLRGTAQKKALENIVKETGRTIAREEEKRQLLDIGERLAARAHSSLP
;
A
#
# COMPACT_ATOMS: atom_id res chain seq x y z
N MET A 1 -8.22 23.78 -13.98
CA MET A 1 -6.97 22.97 -13.91
C MET A 1 -6.38 22.89 -12.51
N ARG A 2 -6.11 24.01 -11.83
CA ARG A 2 -5.57 24.02 -10.45
C ARG A 2 -6.41 23.25 -9.42
N GLU A 3 -7.74 23.39 -9.44
CA GLU A 3 -8.64 22.65 -8.55
C GLU A 3 -8.62 21.15 -8.80
N ARG A 4 -8.56 20.74 -10.07
CA ARG A 4 -8.41 19.34 -10.48
C ARG A 4 -7.10 18.75 -9.94
N HIS A 5 -5.99 19.49 -10.04
CA HIS A 5 -4.71 19.06 -9.49
C HIS A 5 -4.76 18.88 -7.96
N ARG A 6 -5.29 19.86 -7.22
CA ARG A 6 -5.50 19.74 -5.76
C ARG A 6 -6.37 18.54 -5.39
N SER A 7 -7.41 18.26 -6.18
CA SER A 7 -8.27 17.09 -5.98
C SER A 7 -7.50 15.78 -6.17
N LEU A 8 -6.68 15.69 -7.23
CA LEU A 8 -5.83 14.52 -7.49
C LEU A 8 -4.76 14.32 -6.40
N GLU A 9 -4.18 15.39 -5.86
CA GLU A 9 -3.26 15.32 -4.72
C GLU A 9 -3.95 14.78 -3.46
N ARG A 10 -5.19 15.22 -3.18
CA ARG A 10 -5.99 14.67 -2.07
C ARG A 10 -6.26 13.19 -2.25
N LEU A 11 -6.66 12.78 -3.46
CA LEU A 11 -6.85 11.36 -3.79
C LEU A 11 -5.57 10.55 -3.60
N LEU A 12 -4.42 11.10 -4.00
CA LEU A 12 -3.13 10.43 -3.79
C LEU A 12 -2.79 10.26 -2.31
N ARG A 13 -3.08 11.26 -1.47
CA ARG A 13 -2.92 11.15 -0.01
C ARG A 13 -3.79 10.05 0.59
N VAL A 14 -5.07 10.01 0.24
CA VAL A 14 -5.99 8.94 0.70
C VAL A 14 -5.47 7.57 0.24
N LYS A 15 -5.01 7.46 -1.00
CA LYS A 15 -4.47 6.21 -1.53
C LYS A 15 -3.19 5.76 -0.81
N ASN A 16 -2.34 6.70 -0.39
CA ASN A 16 -1.17 6.40 0.44
C ASN A 16 -1.57 5.86 1.82
N GLN A 17 -2.59 6.45 2.44
CA GLN A 17 -3.11 5.97 3.73
C GLN A 17 -3.68 4.56 3.62
N LEU A 18 -4.47 4.29 2.56
CA LEU A 18 -5.01 2.95 2.31
C LEU A 18 -3.89 1.93 2.10
N GLN A 19 -2.86 2.26 1.31
CA GLN A 19 -1.72 1.38 1.12
C GLN A 19 -1.00 1.06 2.45
N GLN A 20 -0.79 2.06 3.32
CA GLN A 20 -0.19 1.84 4.63
C GLN A 20 -1.03 0.91 5.51
N MET A 21 -2.35 1.03 5.46
CA MET A 21 -3.26 0.12 6.16
C MET A 21 -3.16 -1.31 5.62
N ASP A 22 -3.08 -1.47 4.30
CA ASP A 22 -2.97 -2.78 3.67
C ASP A 22 -1.60 -3.44 3.93
N GLU A 23 -0.54 -2.65 4.04
CA GLU A 23 0.79 -3.11 4.46
C GLU A 23 0.77 -3.56 5.93
N ALA A 24 0.10 -2.81 6.82
CA ALA A 24 -0.07 -3.19 8.22
C ALA A 24 -0.86 -4.50 8.38
N LYS A 25 -1.93 -4.70 7.61
CA LYS A 25 -2.68 -5.96 7.58
C LYS A 25 -1.80 -7.15 7.15
N LEU A 26 -0.97 -6.96 6.12
CA LEU A 26 -0.03 -8.00 5.69
C LEU A 26 0.96 -8.36 6.79
N GLU A 27 1.44 -7.36 7.53
CA GLU A 27 2.33 -7.59 8.66
C GLU A 27 1.64 -8.32 9.81
N GLU A 28 0.37 -8.01 10.09
CA GLU A 28 -0.43 -8.73 11.07
C GLU A 28 -0.62 -10.21 10.70
N ILE A 29 -0.94 -10.51 9.43
CA ILE A 29 -1.04 -11.88 8.93
C ILE A 29 0.28 -12.63 9.13
N ARG A 30 1.42 -11.99 8.85
CA ARG A 30 2.75 -12.58 9.07
C ARG A 30 3.00 -12.87 10.54
N ARG A 31 2.66 -11.97 11.45
CA ARG A 31 2.78 -12.19 12.91
C ARG A 31 1.93 -13.36 13.37
N ARG A 32 0.68 -13.46 12.90
CA ARG A 32 -0.23 -14.59 13.18
C ARG A 32 0.34 -15.91 12.67
N LYS A 33 0.96 -15.91 11.49
CA LYS A 33 1.62 -17.08 10.91
C LYS A 33 2.83 -17.53 11.74
N THR A 34 3.70 -16.61 12.14
CA THR A 34 4.85 -16.93 13.01
C THR A 34 4.40 -17.47 14.37
N ALA A 35 3.31 -16.94 14.93
CA ALA A 35 2.73 -17.47 16.17
C ALA A 35 2.19 -18.90 15.99
N ALA A 36 1.48 -19.18 14.90
CA ALA A 36 0.99 -20.53 14.59
C ALA A 36 2.13 -21.53 14.36
N GLU A 37 3.18 -21.12 13.65
CA GLU A 37 4.38 -21.95 13.43
C GLU A 37 5.11 -22.25 14.75
N ALA A 38 5.19 -21.27 15.66
CA ALA A 38 5.78 -21.45 16.98
C ALA A 38 4.95 -22.41 17.86
N GLU A 39 3.62 -22.29 17.85
CA GLU A 39 2.70 -23.19 18.55
C GLU A 39 2.86 -24.63 18.03
N LYS A 40 2.91 -24.82 16.71
CA LYS A 40 3.15 -26.12 16.07
C LYS A 40 4.49 -26.73 16.46
N GLN A 41 5.56 -25.93 16.48
CA GLN A 41 6.88 -26.40 16.92
C GLN A 41 6.87 -26.84 18.39
N GLN A 42 6.15 -26.13 19.27
CA GLN A 42 6.00 -26.54 20.67
C GLN A 42 5.22 -27.86 20.79
N LEU A 43 4.13 -28.01 20.04
CA LEU A 43 3.34 -29.26 19.99
C LEU A 43 4.18 -30.44 19.51
N LEU A 44 5.00 -30.24 18.47
CA LEU A 44 5.91 -31.27 17.96
C LEU A 44 6.98 -31.67 18.98
N LYS A 45 7.52 -30.72 19.74
CA LYS A 45 8.45 -31.02 20.85
C LYS A 45 7.78 -31.87 21.92
N MET A 46 6.56 -31.50 22.34
CA MET A 46 5.80 -32.26 23.35
C MET A 46 5.48 -33.69 22.88
N LEU A 47 5.18 -33.88 21.59
CA LEU A 47 4.95 -35.21 21.01
C LEU A 47 6.24 -36.05 20.87
N GLY A 48 7.41 -35.41 20.78
CA GLY A 48 8.71 -36.08 20.67
C GLY A 48 9.29 -36.58 22.00
N ASP A 49 8.82 -36.05 23.13
CA ASP A 49 9.28 -36.43 24.46
C ASP A 49 8.62 -37.72 24.94
N ALA A 50 9.28 -38.86 24.68
CA ALA A 50 8.78 -40.21 24.98
C ALA A 50 8.42 -40.47 26.46
N THR A 51 8.96 -39.68 27.38
CA THR A 51 8.77 -39.81 28.83
C THR A 51 7.44 -39.25 29.36
N ASN A 52 6.69 -38.45 28.58
CA ASN A 52 5.42 -37.82 28.97
C ASN A 52 4.21 -38.29 28.14
N ASN A 53 4.34 -39.44 27.48
CA ASN A 53 3.37 -39.96 26.51
C ASN A 53 2.16 -40.63 27.16
N ASP A 54 1.35 -39.85 27.88
CA ASP A 54 -0.04 -40.24 28.17
C ASP A 54 -0.82 -40.28 26.84
N PRO A 55 -1.49 -41.39 26.48
CA PRO A 55 -2.30 -41.51 25.26
C PRO A 55 -3.35 -40.39 25.09
N LEU A 56 -3.90 -39.86 26.18
CA LEU A 56 -4.85 -38.74 26.15
C LEU A 56 -4.17 -37.44 25.72
N ILE A 57 -2.96 -37.18 26.20
CA ILE A 57 -2.15 -36.00 25.85
C ILE A 57 -1.72 -36.09 24.38
N LEU A 58 -1.28 -37.27 23.92
CA LEU A 58 -0.96 -37.53 22.52
C LEU A 58 -2.15 -37.30 21.59
N GLY A 59 -3.33 -37.83 21.94
CA GLY A 59 -4.54 -37.65 21.15
C GLY A 59 -4.99 -36.18 21.07
N LEU A 60 -4.84 -35.42 22.16
CA LEU A 60 -5.12 -33.99 22.18
C LEU A 60 -4.11 -33.20 21.33
N ALA A 61 -2.83 -33.50 21.46
CA ALA A 61 -1.75 -32.85 20.71
C ALA A 61 -1.89 -33.10 19.19
N CYS A 62 -2.22 -34.32 18.77
CA CYS A 62 -2.50 -34.64 17.36
C CYS A 62 -3.67 -33.83 16.80
N ARG A 63 -4.77 -33.70 17.56
CA ARG A 63 -5.92 -32.86 17.14
C ARG A 63 -5.54 -31.39 17.03
N HIS A 64 -4.76 -30.88 17.98
CA HIS A 64 -4.24 -29.52 17.94
C HIS A 64 -3.32 -29.29 16.74
N LEU A 65 -2.49 -30.27 16.39
CA LEU A 65 -1.58 -30.20 15.25
C LEU A 65 -2.34 -30.12 13.92
N VAL A 66 -3.36 -30.97 13.73
CA VAL A 66 -4.25 -30.90 12.54
C VAL A 66 -4.95 -29.54 12.45
N ARG A 67 -5.42 -29.00 13.59
CA ARG A 67 -6.01 -27.66 13.62
C ARG A 67 -5.00 -26.58 13.26
N SER A 68 -3.78 -26.65 13.79
CA SER A 68 -2.70 -25.71 13.51
C SER A 68 -2.32 -25.71 12.03
N GLU A 69 -2.22 -26.89 11.40
CA GLU A 69 -1.95 -26.99 9.96
C GLU A 69 -3.04 -26.36 9.10
N ARG A 70 -4.31 -26.51 9.52
CA ARG A 70 -5.41 -25.84 8.83
C ARG A 70 -5.29 -24.31 8.94
N ILE A 71 -5.00 -23.79 10.13
CA ILE A 71 -4.80 -22.36 10.36
C ILE A 71 -3.61 -21.83 9.53
N GLU A 72 -2.49 -22.55 9.48
CA GLU A 72 -1.33 -22.18 8.65
C GLU A 72 -1.70 -22.08 7.16
N ARG A 73 -2.48 -23.04 6.64
CA ARG A 73 -2.96 -23.00 5.25
C ARG A 73 -3.88 -21.82 4.99
N GLU A 74 -4.83 -21.56 5.89
CA GLU A 74 -5.75 -20.43 5.79
C GLU A 74 -4.98 -19.10 5.80
N LEU A 75 -4.03 -18.92 6.72
CA LEU A 75 -3.16 -17.73 6.79
C LEU A 75 -2.28 -17.56 5.55
N LEU A 76 -1.82 -18.66 4.94
CA LEU A 76 -1.02 -18.60 3.70
C LEU A 76 -1.86 -18.13 2.51
N ILE A 77 -3.11 -18.59 2.40
CA ILE A 77 -4.05 -18.12 1.38
C ILE A 77 -4.37 -16.63 1.61
N GLU A 78 -4.63 -16.24 2.86
CA GLU A 78 -4.88 -14.84 3.25
C GLU A 78 -3.67 -13.94 2.91
N GLU A 79 -2.45 -14.39 3.20
CA GLU A 79 -1.20 -13.69 2.87
C GLU A 79 -1.05 -13.48 1.36
N GLN A 80 -1.33 -14.52 0.55
CA GLN A 80 -1.24 -14.42 -0.91
C GLN A 80 -2.29 -13.47 -1.49
N ALA A 81 -3.52 -13.53 -0.98
CA ALA A 81 -4.58 -12.62 -1.39
C ALA A 81 -4.22 -11.16 -1.07
N GLN A 82 -3.74 -10.89 0.15
CA GLN A 82 -3.34 -9.55 0.58
C GLN A 82 -2.15 -9.01 -0.25
N LYS A 83 -1.16 -9.87 -0.58
CA LYS A 83 -0.05 -9.49 -1.49
C LYS A 83 -0.55 -9.12 -2.88
N ALA A 84 -1.49 -9.88 -3.43
CA ALA A 84 -2.06 -9.58 -4.74
C ALA A 84 -2.82 -8.24 -4.75
N GLU A 85 -3.55 -7.95 -3.67
CA GLU A 85 -4.25 -6.68 -3.49
C GLU A 85 -3.26 -5.51 -3.39
N LEU A 86 -2.20 -5.63 -2.59
CA LEU A 86 -1.13 -4.64 -2.48
C LEU A 86 -0.44 -4.36 -3.82
N LEU A 87 -0.16 -5.39 -4.62
CA LEU A 87 0.42 -5.23 -5.94
C LEU A 87 -0.50 -4.42 -6.88
N ARG A 88 -1.81 -4.74 -6.88
CA ARG A 88 -2.81 -4.00 -7.65
C ARG A 88 -2.91 -2.54 -7.16
N GLY A 89 -2.97 -2.33 -5.85
CA GLY A 89 -3.01 -1.00 -5.24
C GLY A 89 -1.79 -0.14 -5.60
N THR A 90 -0.60 -0.75 -5.57
CA THR A 90 0.68 -0.10 -5.92
C THR A 90 0.70 0.34 -7.39
N ALA A 91 0.24 -0.51 -8.30
CA ALA A 91 0.18 -0.16 -9.73
C ALA A 91 -0.75 1.04 -9.97
N GLN A 92 -1.94 1.01 -9.36
CA GLN A 92 -2.87 2.12 -9.50
C GLN A 92 -2.41 3.40 -8.79
N LYS A 93 -1.60 3.30 -7.72
CA LYS A 93 -0.99 4.47 -7.07
C LYS A 93 0.05 5.11 -7.97
N LYS A 94 0.95 4.32 -8.56
CA LYS A 94 1.95 4.81 -9.52
C LYS A 94 1.28 5.52 -10.71
N ALA A 95 0.19 4.95 -11.23
CA ALA A 95 -0.58 5.60 -12.29
C ALA A 95 -1.12 6.98 -11.84
N LEU A 96 -1.68 7.08 -10.64
CA LEU A 96 -2.18 8.35 -10.09
C LEU A 96 -1.05 9.36 -9.85
N GLU A 97 0.10 8.92 -9.35
CA GLU A 97 1.29 9.76 -9.17
C GLU A 97 1.76 10.39 -10.50
N ASN A 98 1.78 9.60 -11.57
CA ASN A 98 2.14 10.10 -12.91
C ASN A 98 1.14 11.15 -13.39
N ILE A 99 -0.16 10.90 -13.25
CA ILE A 99 -1.21 11.86 -13.63
C ILE A 99 -1.09 13.16 -12.82
N VAL A 100 -0.83 13.08 -11.51
CA VAL A 100 -0.62 14.25 -10.65
C VAL A 100 0.59 15.06 -11.13
N LYS A 101 1.72 14.39 -11.38
CA LYS A 101 2.95 15.04 -11.87
C LYS A 101 2.76 15.71 -13.22
N GLU A 102 2.13 15.03 -14.16
CA GLU A 102 1.85 15.59 -15.50
C GLU A 102 0.91 16.79 -15.41
N THR A 103 -0.16 16.70 -14.63
CA THR A 103 -1.09 17.82 -14.42
C THR A 103 -0.37 19.03 -13.79
N GLY A 104 0.52 18.80 -12.84
CA GLY A 104 1.34 19.85 -12.23
C GLY A 104 2.26 20.55 -13.25
N ARG A 105 2.92 19.76 -14.12
CA ARG A 105 3.74 20.30 -15.22
C ARG A 105 2.91 21.15 -16.20
N THR A 106 1.72 20.70 -16.55
CA THR A 106 0.82 21.46 -17.44
C THR A 106 0.40 22.79 -16.82
N ILE A 107 0.06 22.79 -15.52
CA ILE A 107 -0.28 24.03 -14.80
C ILE A 107 0.91 25.00 -14.79
N ALA A 108 2.11 24.52 -14.49
CA ALA A 108 3.32 25.36 -14.47
C ALA A 108 3.59 26.00 -15.84
N ARG A 109 3.44 25.23 -16.93
CA ARG A 109 3.58 25.74 -18.30
C ARG A 109 2.50 26.76 -18.67
N GLU A 110 1.26 26.54 -18.24
CA GLU A 110 0.17 27.50 -18.45
C GLU A 110 0.41 28.82 -17.70
N GLU A 111 0.96 28.74 -16.49
CA GLU A 111 1.33 29.90 -15.68
C GLU A 111 2.48 30.70 -16.29
N GLU A 112 3.55 30.02 -16.72
CA GLU A 112 4.66 30.62 -17.43
C GLU A 112 4.19 31.31 -18.72
N LYS A 113 3.35 30.64 -19.52
CA LYS A 113 2.76 31.23 -20.73
C LYS A 113 1.98 32.51 -20.42
N ARG A 114 1.17 32.52 -19.36
CA ARG A 114 0.42 33.73 -18.94
C ARG A 114 1.36 34.85 -18.53
N GLN A 115 2.40 34.56 -17.76
CA GLN A 115 3.39 35.56 -17.36
C GLN A 115 4.11 36.17 -18.56
N LEU A 116 4.50 35.35 -19.55
CA LEU A 116 5.14 35.83 -20.78
C LEU A 116 4.20 36.72 -21.62
N LEU A 117 2.92 36.37 -21.71
CA LEU A 117 1.91 37.19 -22.39
C LEU A 117 1.73 38.55 -21.69
N ASP A 118 1.58 38.57 -20.36
CA ASP A 118 1.46 39.81 -19.58
C ASP A 118 2.69 40.72 -19.78
N ILE A 119 3.89 40.15 -19.83
CA ILE A 119 5.12 40.89 -20.12
C ILE A 119 5.09 41.46 -21.54
N GLY A 120 4.70 40.65 -22.53
CA GLY A 120 4.56 41.07 -23.92
C GLY A 120 3.56 42.22 -24.09
N GLU A 121 2.39 42.14 -23.45
CA GLU A 121 1.37 43.19 -23.47
C GLU A 121 1.89 44.50 -22.84
N ARG A 122 2.59 44.42 -21.70
CA ARG A 122 3.21 45.61 -21.07
C ARG A 122 4.28 46.24 -21.94
N LEU A 123 5.09 45.44 -22.62
CA LEU A 123 6.12 45.93 -23.54
C LEU A 123 5.50 46.58 -24.78
N ALA A 124 4.47 45.96 -25.37
CA ALA A 124 3.74 46.52 -26.50
C ALA A 124 3.03 47.84 -26.14
N ALA A 125 2.37 47.90 -24.98
CA ALA A 125 1.74 49.12 -24.48
C ALA A 125 2.75 50.26 -24.27
N ARG A 126 3.94 49.96 -23.74
CA ARG A 126 5.03 50.94 -23.62
C ARG A 126 5.51 51.44 -24.97
N ALA A 127 5.73 50.54 -25.93
CA ALA A 127 6.18 50.89 -27.28
C ALA A 127 5.17 51.82 -28.00
N HIS A 128 3.86 51.57 -27.83
CA HIS A 128 2.82 52.44 -28.38
C HIS A 128 2.70 53.79 -27.67
N SER A 129 2.96 53.88 -26.37
CA SER A 129 3.02 55.17 -25.64
C SER A 129 4.28 56.00 -25.93
N SER A 130 5.30 55.41 -26.55
CA SER A 130 6.57 56.04 -26.90
C SER A 130 6.71 56.39 -28.40
N LEU A 131 5.68 56.11 -29.20
CA LEU A 131 5.58 56.58 -30.57
C LEU A 131 4.95 57.99 -30.56
N PRO A 132 5.56 59.00 -31.22
CA PRO A 132 5.04 60.36 -31.29
C PRO A 132 3.73 60.47 -32.07
#